data_AF-A0A814MSY2-F1
#
_entry.id   AF-A0A814MSY2-F1
#
_cell.length_a   1.000
_cell.length_b   1.000
_cell.length_c   1.000
_cell.angle_alpha   90.00
_cell.angle_beta   90.00
_cell.angle_gamma   90.00
#
_symmetry.space_group_name_H-M   'P 1'
#
loop_
_entity.id
_entity.type
_entity.pdbx_description
1 polymer ?
#
loop_
_entity_poly.entity_id
_entity_poly.type
_entity_poly.pdbx_seq_one_letter_code
_entity_poly.pdbx_strand_id
1 'polypeptide(L)'
;MLLTPQSTTPNRIQKYRTLAYVVTILVYLVIGAAIFDKLESTEESLRRNNLTARIDLFRQQHNISHQDFINLTRTVELRILYRKKQWKFIGSFYYVTVVLALIGYGHAIPNTFAGRAVTIAYALIGIPMWLIMIQSVGERLNSLIRFVLKYIKRKFQKRREPQVTAMELLTCEALLTVLTVAAGSYVFHRHENWRYFDAFYYCLLTL
;
A
#
# COMPACT_ATOMS: atom_id res chain seq x y z
N MET A 1 11.22 -30.99 -9.20
CA MET A 1 10.61 -32.03 -10.07
C MET A 1 9.11 -32.02 -9.82
N LEU A 2 8.36 -31.24 -10.60
CA LEU A 2 6.94 -31.43 -10.93
C LEU A 2 6.72 -30.51 -12.14
N LEU A 3 7.05 -31.05 -13.32
CA LEU A 3 6.75 -30.47 -14.61
C LEU A 3 5.22 -30.50 -14.74
N THR A 4 4.57 -29.35 -14.60
CA THR A 4 3.21 -29.19 -15.10
C THR A 4 3.23 -29.40 -16.62
N PRO A 5 2.21 -30.04 -17.21
CA PRO A 5 2.18 -30.24 -18.65
C PRO A 5 2.11 -28.87 -19.31
N GLN A 6 3.11 -28.56 -20.16
CA GLN A 6 3.04 -27.40 -21.05
C GLN A 6 1.80 -27.57 -21.93
N SER A 7 0.74 -26.84 -21.60
CA SER A 7 -0.44 -26.73 -22.46
C SER A 7 0.02 -26.12 -23.77
N THR A 8 -0.01 -26.89 -24.85
CA THR A 8 0.24 -26.48 -26.24
C THR A 8 -0.87 -25.56 -26.74
N THR A 9 -1.06 -24.42 -26.08
CA THR A 9 -1.84 -23.33 -26.66
C THR A 9 -0.99 -22.71 -27.76
N PRO A 10 -1.49 -22.63 -29.01
CA PRO A 10 -0.69 -22.08 -30.11
C PRO A 10 -0.28 -20.65 -29.75
N ASN A 11 1.01 -20.33 -29.95
CA ASN A 11 1.65 -19.06 -29.57
C ASN A 11 0.83 -17.80 -29.90
N ARG A 12 -0.02 -17.85 -30.93
CA ARG A 12 -0.95 -16.76 -31.29
C ARG A 12 -2.03 -16.54 -30.24
N ILE A 13 -2.71 -17.59 -29.75
CA ILE A 13 -3.77 -17.49 -28.73
C ILE A 13 -3.21 -16.92 -27.42
N GLN A 14 -2.00 -17.34 -27.05
CA GLN A 14 -1.31 -16.79 -25.87
C GLN A 14 -1.04 -15.27 -26.02
N LYS A 15 -0.58 -14.83 -27.20
CA LYS A 15 -0.36 -13.40 -27.49
C LYS A 15 -1.66 -12.60 -27.41
N TYR A 16 -2.75 -13.10 -27.98
CA TYR A 16 -4.05 -12.43 -27.92
C TYR A 16 -4.59 -12.35 -26.49
N ARG A 17 -4.37 -13.40 -25.67
CA ARG A 17 -4.75 -13.39 -24.26
C ARG A 17 -3.96 -12.36 -23.46
N THR A 18 -2.65 -12.31 -23.62
CA THR A 18 -1.81 -11.28 -22.97
C THR A 18 -2.21 -9.87 -23.42
N LEU A 19 -2.44 -9.68 -24.72
CA LEU A 19 -2.90 -8.39 -25.27
C LEU A 19 -4.25 -7.98 -24.66
N ALA A 20 -5.20 -8.91 -24.55
CA ALA A 20 -6.49 -8.66 -23.93
C ALA A 20 -6.35 -8.22 -22.47
N TYR A 21 -5.49 -8.87 -21.67
CA TYR A 21 -5.23 -8.42 -20.30
C TYR A 21 -4.63 -7.02 -20.23
N VAL A 22 -3.66 -6.71 -21.08
CA VAL A 22 -3.05 -5.38 -21.15
C VAL A 22 -4.10 -4.33 -21.50
N VAL A 23 -4.92 -4.57 -22.52
CA VAL A 23 -5.99 -3.65 -22.94
C VAL A 23 -7.00 -3.45 -21.80
N THR A 24 -7.45 -4.51 -21.15
CA THR A 24 -8.38 -4.41 -20.01
C THR A 24 -7.81 -3.57 -18.86
N ILE A 25 -6.54 -3.77 -18.51
CA ILE A 25 -5.88 -2.98 -17.46
C ILE A 25 -5.78 -1.51 -17.88
N LEU A 26 -5.39 -1.22 -19.12
CA LEU A 26 -5.30 0.15 -19.61
C LEU A 26 -6.67 0.85 -19.60
N VAL A 27 -7.73 0.16 -20.03
CA VAL A 27 -9.10 0.68 -19.96
C VAL A 27 -9.51 0.94 -18.51
N TYR A 28 -9.22 0.01 -17.60
CA TYR A 28 -9.50 0.19 -16.17
C TYR A 28 -8.78 1.43 -15.59
N LEU A 29 -7.52 1.65 -15.97
CA LEU A 29 -6.75 2.83 -15.57
C LEU A 29 -7.35 4.13 -16.12
N VAL A 30 -7.78 4.16 -17.38
CA VAL A 30 -8.42 5.34 -17.99
C VAL A 30 -9.74 5.66 -17.30
N ILE A 31 -10.57 4.65 -17.00
CA ILE A 31 -11.81 4.83 -16.25
C ILE A 31 -11.51 5.41 -14.86
N GLY A 32 -10.53 4.83 -14.14
CA GLY A 32 -10.10 5.34 -12.84
C GLY A 32 -9.63 6.80 -12.91
N ALA A 33 -8.81 7.14 -13.91
CA ALA A 33 -8.33 8.50 -14.13
C ALA A 33 -9.49 9.49 -14.36
N ALA A 34 -10.48 9.12 -15.18
CA ALA A 34 -11.66 9.95 -15.43
C ALA A 34 -12.52 10.15 -14.17
N ILE A 35 -12.69 9.10 -13.36
CA ILE A 35 -13.43 9.18 -12.09
C ILE A 35 -12.72 10.15 -11.12
N PHE A 36 -11.42 9.98 -10.90
CA PHE A 36 -10.67 10.82 -9.95
C PHE A 36 -10.50 12.25 -10.45
N ASP A 37 -10.28 12.46 -11.75
CA ASP A 37 -10.29 13.81 -12.33
C ASP A 37 -11.63 14.49 -12.05
N LYS A 38 -12.75 13.80 -12.26
CA LYS A 38 -14.07 14.40 -12.01
C LYS A 38 -14.34 14.68 -10.54
N LEU A 39 -13.90 13.79 -9.63
CA LEU A 39 -14.16 13.92 -8.19
C LEU A 39 -13.24 14.94 -7.52
N GLU A 40 -11.96 14.98 -7.88
CA GLU A 40 -10.94 15.74 -7.14
C GLU A 40 -10.56 17.08 -7.80
N SER A 41 -10.61 17.21 -9.14
CA SER A 41 -10.08 18.41 -9.83
C SER A 41 -10.77 19.73 -9.44
N THR A 42 -12.10 19.68 -9.30
CA THR A 42 -12.90 20.86 -8.95
C THR A 42 -12.63 21.27 -7.51
N GLU A 43 -12.60 20.30 -6.61
CA GLU A 43 -12.36 20.52 -5.19
C GLU A 43 -10.91 20.98 -4.92
N GLU A 44 -9.92 20.43 -5.64
CA GLU A 44 -8.53 20.90 -5.61
C GLU A 44 -8.43 22.37 -6.03
N SER A 45 -9.08 22.74 -7.13
CA SER A 45 -9.09 24.11 -7.65
C SER A 45 -9.73 25.08 -6.65
N LEU A 46 -10.86 24.69 -6.04
CA LEU A 46 -11.53 25.47 -5.00
C LEU A 46 -10.65 25.65 -3.76
N ARG A 47 -10.06 24.56 -3.26
CA ARG A 47 -9.14 24.59 -2.11
C ARG A 47 -7.94 25.47 -2.38
N ARG A 48 -7.34 25.37 -3.57
CA ARG A 48 -6.21 26.19 -4.00
C ARG A 48 -6.58 27.67 -4.03
N ASN A 49 -7.70 28.02 -4.65
CA ASN A 49 -8.15 29.42 -4.74
C ASN A 49 -8.45 30.01 -3.36
N ASN A 50 -9.13 29.26 -2.49
CA ASN A 50 -9.41 29.67 -1.10
C ASN A 50 -8.11 29.85 -0.31
N LEU A 51 -7.16 28.92 -0.45
CA LEU A 51 -5.86 29.02 0.20
C LEU A 51 -5.07 30.25 -0.28
N THR A 52 -4.99 30.49 -1.59
CA THR A 52 -4.32 31.67 -2.15
C THR A 52 -4.95 32.97 -1.65
N ALA A 53 -6.29 33.06 -1.65
CA ALA A 53 -6.99 34.21 -1.11
C ALA A 53 -6.68 34.45 0.38
N ARG A 54 -6.66 33.39 1.21
CA ARG A 54 -6.30 33.49 2.63
C ARG A 54 -4.85 33.92 2.84
N ILE A 55 -3.93 33.40 2.02
CA ILE A 55 -2.51 33.80 2.05
C ILE A 55 -2.36 35.28 1.71
N ASP A 56 -3.04 35.76 0.67
CA ASP A 56 -2.93 37.16 0.25
C ASP A 56 -3.50 38.12 1.30
N LEU A 57 -4.64 37.78 1.90
CA LEU A 57 -5.20 38.53 3.03
C LEU A 57 -4.22 38.59 4.22
N PHE A 58 -3.65 37.45 4.61
CA PHE A 58 -2.69 37.39 5.71
C PHE A 58 -1.44 38.23 5.41
N ARG A 59 -0.92 38.16 4.18
CA ARG A 59 0.24 38.94 3.75
C ARG A 59 -0.04 40.44 3.77
N GLN A 60 -1.23 40.88 3.35
CA GLN A 60 -1.63 42.29 3.40
C GLN A 60 -1.81 42.78 4.84
N GLN A 61 -2.49 42.00 5.69
CA GLN A 61 -2.71 42.32 7.10
C GLN A 61 -1.40 42.50 7.89
N HIS A 62 -0.36 41.75 7.53
CA HIS A 62 0.94 41.77 8.21
C HIS A 62 2.05 42.47 7.40
N ASN A 63 1.71 43.10 6.27
CA ASN A 63 2.65 43.78 5.38
C ASN A 63 3.88 42.93 4.98
N ILE A 64 3.65 41.65 4.62
CA ILE A 64 4.72 40.67 4.29
C ILE A 64 4.93 40.59 2.77
N SER A 65 6.17 40.81 2.32
CA SER A 65 6.58 40.62 0.93
C SER A 65 6.37 39.19 0.44
N HIS A 66 6.24 39.00 -0.87
CA HIS A 66 6.02 37.66 -1.45
C HIS A 66 7.20 36.74 -1.17
N GLN A 67 8.42 37.28 -1.31
CA GLN A 67 9.64 36.54 -1.08
C GLN A 67 9.81 36.14 0.39
N ASP A 68 9.48 37.05 1.32
CA ASP A 68 9.57 36.79 2.75
C ASP A 68 8.52 35.76 3.19
N PHE A 69 7.33 35.81 2.60
CA PHE A 69 6.31 34.78 2.84
C PHE A 69 6.80 33.41 2.37
N ILE A 70 7.36 33.29 1.17
CA ILE A 70 7.93 32.02 0.66
C ILE A 70 9.04 31.51 1.59
N ASN A 71 9.94 32.39 2.04
CA ASN A 71 11.01 32.02 2.96
C ASN A 71 10.45 31.53 4.31
N LEU A 72 9.40 32.20 4.82
CA LEU A 72 8.69 31.80 6.03
C LEU A 72 8.02 30.43 5.85
N THR A 73 7.28 30.22 4.75
CA THR A 73 6.61 28.94 4.48
C THR A 73 7.62 27.80 4.42
N ARG A 74 8.74 27.99 3.70
CA ARG A 74 9.83 27.01 3.65
C ARG A 74 10.39 26.70 5.05
N THR A 75 10.56 27.71 5.89
CA THR A 75 11.03 27.52 7.27
C THR A 75 10.03 26.72 8.12
N VAL A 76 8.73 27.00 7.96
CA VAL A 76 7.65 26.26 8.64
C VAL A 76 7.58 24.82 8.15
N GLU A 77 7.67 24.58 6.85
CA GLU A 77 7.71 23.23 6.27
C GLU A 77 8.89 22.41 6.82
N LEU A 78 10.10 22.98 6.82
CA LEU A 78 11.27 22.35 7.42
C LEU A 78 11.03 22.06 8.90
N ARG A 79 10.47 23.01 9.66
CA ARG A 79 10.13 22.80 11.06
C ARG A 79 9.16 21.64 11.25
N ILE A 80 8.14 21.49 10.40
CA ILE A 80 7.17 20.39 10.46
C ILE A 80 7.88 19.05 10.18
N LEU A 81 8.72 18.99 9.15
CA LEU A 81 9.48 17.79 8.79
C LEU A 81 10.44 17.36 9.92
N TYR A 82 11.11 18.32 10.57
CA TYR A 82 12.07 18.05 11.66
C TYR A 82 11.45 18.09 13.07
N ARG A 83 10.12 18.26 13.19
CA ARG A 83 9.42 18.34 14.49
C ARG A 83 9.59 17.07 15.31
N LYS A 84 9.62 15.91 14.66
CA LYS A 84 9.87 14.60 15.27
C LYS A 84 11.22 14.08 14.81
N LYS A 85 12.06 13.62 15.75
CA LYS A 85 13.31 12.90 15.40
C LYS A 85 12.97 11.54 14.78
N GLN A 86 12.78 11.50 13.47
CA GLN A 86 12.44 10.29 12.70
C GLN A 86 13.61 9.30 12.65
N TRP A 87 14.85 9.79 12.62
CA TRP A 87 16.05 8.96 12.49
C TRP A 87 16.61 8.54 13.85
N LYS A 88 15.94 7.58 14.46
CA LYS A 88 16.47 6.70 15.52
C LYS A 88 16.28 5.26 15.06
N PHE A 89 16.88 4.28 15.75
CA PHE A 89 16.81 2.87 15.34
C PHE A 89 15.40 2.40 14.95
N ILE A 90 14.39 2.68 15.78
CA ILE A 90 12.98 2.29 15.50
C ILE A 90 12.45 2.93 14.22
N GLY A 91 12.69 4.23 14.02
CA GLY A 91 12.25 4.93 12.81
C GLY A 91 13.04 4.52 11.56
N SER A 92 14.34 4.24 11.70
CA SER A 92 15.15 3.67 10.62
C SER A 92 14.69 2.26 10.24
N PHE A 93 14.33 1.43 11.23
CA PHE A 93 13.79 0.08 11.02
C PHE A 93 12.43 0.13 10.30
N TYR A 94 11.56 1.04 10.71
CA TYR A 94 10.31 1.32 10.03
C TYR A 94 10.55 1.75 8.58
N TYR A 95 11.47 2.70 8.34
CA TYR A 95 11.80 3.17 6.99
C TYR A 95 12.26 2.03 6.07
N VAL A 96 13.22 1.21 6.50
CA VAL A 96 13.70 0.09 5.66
C VAL A 96 12.60 -0.94 5.43
N THR A 97 11.70 -1.17 6.38
CA THR A 97 10.54 -2.06 6.21
C THR A 97 9.59 -1.54 5.13
N VAL A 98 9.27 -0.24 5.15
CA VAL A 98 8.42 0.42 4.14
C VAL A 98 9.06 0.39 2.74
N VAL A 99 10.39 0.52 2.66
CA VAL A 99 11.14 0.39 1.40
C VAL A 99 11.06 -1.04 0.85
N LEU A 100 11.32 -2.05 1.69
CA LEU A 100 11.28 -3.46 1.27
C LEU A 100 9.87 -3.92 0.89
N ALA A 101 8.87 -3.46 1.63
CA ALA A 101 7.46 -3.74 1.37
C ALA A 101 6.89 -2.95 0.18
N LEU A 102 7.68 -2.04 -0.43
CA LEU A 102 7.27 -1.20 -1.56
C LEU A 102 6.06 -0.27 -1.28
N ILE A 103 5.77 0.00 0.00
CA ILE A 103 4.62 0.84 0.40
C ILE A 103 4.91 2.32 0.11
N GLY A 104 6.09 2.81 0.53
CA GLY A 104 6.58 4.13 0.15
C GLY A 104 5.75 5.34 0.63
N TYR A 105 5.30 5.40 1.89
CA TYR A 105 4.49 6.52 2.42
C TYR A 105 5.07 7.94 2.26
N GLY A 106 6.37 8.08 2.06
CA GLY A 106 7.01 9.38 1.79
C GLY A 106 7.16 10.35 2.96
N HIS A 107 6.65 10.05 4.16
CA HIS A 107 6.79 10.94 5.33
C HIS A 107 8.19 10.92 5.97
N ALA A 108 9.02 9.93 5.65
CA ALA A 108 10.42 9.83 6.09
C ALA A 108 11.30 9.39 4.91
N ILE A 109 12.05 10.33 4.33
CA ILE A 109 12.92 10.10 3.16
C ILE A 109 14.33 10.61 3.48
N PRO A 110 15.40 9.88 3.10
CA PRO A 110 16.77 10.35 3.29
C PRO A 110 17.03 11.60 2.44
N ASN A 111 17.45 12.66 3.12
CA ASN A 111 17.79 13.93 2.47
C ASN A 111 19.26 14.02 2.04
N THR A 112 20.13 13.14 2.53
CA THR A 112 21.55 13.10 2.15
C THR A 112 21.74 12.27 0.89
N PHE A 113 22.71 12.67 0.04
CA PHE A 113 23.10 11.90 -1.14
C PHE A 113 23.50 10.47 -0.76
N ALA A 114 24.34 10.33 0.28
CA ALA A 114 24.78 9.02 0.79
C ALA A 114 23.59 8.15 1.23
N GLY A 115 22.61 8.71 1.96
CA GLY A 115 21.43 7.96 2.38
C GLY A 115 20.60 7.46 1.20
N ARG A 116 20.41 8.29 0.17
CA ARG A 116 19.71 7.89 -1.07
C ARG A 116 20.46 6.81 -1.84
N ALA A 117 21.78 6.94 -1.99
CA ALA A 117 22.61 5.95 -2.65
C ALA A 117 22.57 4.58 -1.91
N VAL A 118 22.65 4.60 -0.59
CA VAL A 118 22.51 3.40 0.25
C VAL A 118 21.11 2.78 0.10
N THR A 119 20.04 3.58 0.10
CA THR A 119 18.68 3.08 -0.14
C THR A 119 18.56 2.38 -1.49
N ILE A 120 19.13 2.94 -2.56
CA ILE A 120 19.10 2.31 -3.90
C ILE A 120 19.78 0.95 -3.85
N ALA A 121 21.02 0.89 -3.33
CA ALA A 121 21.75 -0.37 -3.22
C ALA A 121 21.04 -1.40 -2.32
N TYR A 122 20.47 -0.94 -1.20
CA TYR A 122 19.72 -1.77 -0.26
C TYR A 122 18.44 -2.35 -0.90
N ALA A 123 17.69 -1.53 -1.64
CA ALA A 123 16.45 -1.93 -2.30
C ALA A 123 16.69 -2.99 -3.39
N LEU A 124 17.76 -2.87 -4.17
CA LEU A 124 18.10 -3.81 -5.26
C LEU A 124 18.24 -5.26 -4.77
N ILE A 125 18.81 -5.46 -3.59
CA ILE A 125 18.99 -6.79 -3.00
C ILE A 125 17.81 -7.15 -2.09
N GLY A 126 17.33 -6.17 -1.32
CA GLY A 126 16.31 -6.35 -0.31
C GLY A 126 14.93 -6.71 -0.87
N ILE A 127 14.48 -6.04 -1.94
CA ILE A 127 13.14 -6.28 -2.52
C ILE A 127 13.00 -7.72 -3.01
N PRO A 128 13.93 -8.30 -3.80
CA PRO A 128 13.87 -9.71 -4.18
C PRO A 128 13.83 -10.66 -2.98
N MET A 129 14.67 -10.43 -1.97
CA MET A 129 14.68 -11.26 -0.76
C MET A 129 13.36 -11.17 0.00
N TRP A 130 12.78 -9.97 0.11
CA TRP A 130 11.49 -9.73 0.74
C TRP A 130 10.36 -10.47 0.01
N LEU A 131 10.31 -10.39 -1.33
CA LEU A 131 9.32 -11.08 -2.15
C LEU A 131 9.38 -12.60 -1.97
N ILE A 132 10.59 -13.19 -1.98
CA ILE A 132 10.79 -14.62 -1.74
C ILE A 132 10.31 -15.01 -0.33
N MET A 133 10.62 -14.18 0.66
CA MET A 133 10.17 -14.41 2.04
C MET A 133 8.64 -14.39 2.13
N ILE A 134 7.98 -13.38 1.56
CA ILE A 134 6.51 -13.28 1.56
C ILE A 134 5.86 -14.47 0.86
N GLN A 135 6.42 -14.92 -0.28
CA GLN A 135 5.94 -16.11 -0.96
C GLN A 135 6.05 -17.36 -0.07
N SER A 136 7.21 -17.58 0.56
CA SER A 136 7.45 -18.72 1.46
C SER A 136 6.52 -18.70 2.68
N VAL A 137 6.30 -17.52 3.27
CA VAL A 137 5.36 -17.32 4.37
C VAL A 137 3.92 -17.60 3.92
N GLY A 138 3.52 -17.12 2.73
CA GLY A 138 2.20 -17.39 2.14
C GLY A 138 1.96 -18.88 1.90
N GLU A 139 2.94 -19.62 1.38
CA GLU A 139 2.85 -21.07 1.17
C GLU A 139 2.69 -21.84 2.51
N ARG A 140 3.41 -21.41 3.56
CA ARG A 140 3.27 -21.96 4.91
C ARG A 140 1.90 -21.63 5.51
N LEU A 141 1.42 -20.41 5.35
CA LEU A 141 0.09 -19.98 5.80
C LEU A 141 -1.00 -20.82 5.12
N ASN A 142 -0.92 -21.00 3.80
CA ASN A 142 -1.89 -21.80 3.05
C ASN A 142 -1.87 -23.27 3.49
N SER A 143 -0.68 -23.79 3.85
CA SER A 143 -0.54 -25.14 4.39
C SER A 143 -1.14 -25.27 5.79
N LEU A 144 -0.98 -24.24 6.64
CA LEU A 144 -1.63 -24.17 7.94
C LEU A 144 -3.15 -24.11 7.82
N ILE A 145 -3.68 -23.26 6.93
CA ILE A 145 -5.13 -23.16 6.67
C ILE A 145 -5.66 -24.53 6.19
N ARG A 146 -4.97 -25.18 5.25
CA ARG A 146 -5.32 -26.54 4.80
C ARG A 146 -5.35 -27.53 5.96
N PHE A 147 -4.37 -27.50 6.85
CA PHE A 147 -4.30 -28.38 8.00
C PHE A 147 -5.50 -28.16 8.95
N VAL A 148 -5.79 -26.91 9.29
CA VAL A 148 -6.92 -26.55 10.17
C VAL A 148 -8.26 -26.94 9.52
N LEU A 149 -8.47 -26.64 8.24
CA LEU A 149 -9.70 -27.02 7.53
C LEU A 149 -9.88 -28.54 7.47
N LYS A 150 -8.82 -29.30 7.20
CA LYS A 150 -8.87 -30.77 7.28
C LYS A 150 -9.22 -31.24 8.67
N TYR A 151 -8.59 -30.68 9.71
CA TYR A 151 -8.88 -31.03 11.10
C TYR A 151 -10.36 -30.80 11.46
N ILE A 152 -10.90 -29.63 11.11
CA ILE A 152 -12.32 -29.29 11.31
C ILE A 152 -13.21 -30.29 10.54
N LYS A 153 -12.95 -30.48 9.24
CA LYS A 153 -13.74 -31.41 8.40
C LYS A 153 -13.71 -32.85 8.92
N ARG A 154 -12.57 -33.35 9.42
CA ARG A 154 -12.49 -34.70 10.02
C ARG A 154 -13.42 -34.86 11.23
N LYS A 155 -13.60 -33.81 12.04
CA LYS A 155 -14.55 -33.85 13.17
C LYS A 155 -16.01 -33.94 12.70
N PHE A 156 -16.36 -33.28 11.60
CA PHE A 156 -17.73 -33.27 11.06
C PHE A 156 -18.04 -34.42 10.10
N GLN A 157 -17.07 -34.90 9.31
CA GLN A 157 -17.23 -35.96 8.32
C GLN A 157 -16.40 -37.19 8.70
N LYS A 158 -17.01 -38.12 9.44
CA LYS A 158 -16.35 -39.34 9.95
C LYS A 158 -16.04 -40.42 8.89
N ARG A 159 -16.58 -40.33 7.67
CA ARG A 159 -16.57 -41.45 6.69
C ARG A 159 -15.79 -41.20 5.39
N ARG A 160 -15.25 -40.00 5.15
CA ARG A 160 -14.55 -39.67 3.89
C ARG A 160 -13.28 -38.87 4.17
N GLU A 161 -12.20 -39.17 3.44
CA GLU A 161 -10.97 -38.35 3.44
C GLU A 161 -11.32 -36.90 3.06
N PRO A 162 -11.10 -35.91 3.95
CA PRO A 162 -11.51 -34.55 3.67
C PRO A 162 -10.56 -33.91 2.65
N GLN A 163 -11.08 -33.65 1.46
CA GLN A 163 -10.43 -32.84 0.46
C GLN A 163 -10.79 -31.36 0.69
N VAL A 164 -9.76 -30.51 0.63
CA VAL A 164 -9.91 -29.06 0.72
C VAL A 164 -9.81 -28.52 -0.70
N THR A 165 -10.86 -27.84 -1.14
CA THR A 165 -10.96 -27.30 -2.50
C THR A 165 -10.23 -25.95 -2.58
N ALA A 166 -9.73 -25.58 -3.76
CA ALA A 166 -9.11 -24.26 -3.98
C ALA A 166 -10.04 -23.10 -3.58
N MET A 167 -11.34 -23.20 -3.88
CA MET A 167 -12.34 -22.19 -3.49
C MET A 167 -12.46 -22.01 -1.97
N GLU A 168 -12.33 -23.09 -1.19
CA GLU A 168 -12.40 -23.01 0.28
C GLU A 168 -11.17 -22.29 0.84
N LEU A 169 -9.99 -22.52 0.25
CA LEU A 169 -8.76 -21.82 0.62
C LEU A 169 -8.85 -20.34 0.28
N LEU A 170 -9.25 -20.02 -0.94
CA LEU A 170 -9.45 -18.63 -1.39
C LEU A 170 -10.47 -17.89 -0.48
N THR A 171 -11.54 -18.57 -0.08
CA THR A 171 -12.55 -17.99 0.82
C THR A 171 -11.99 -17.75 2.22
N CYS A 172 -11.21 -18.69 2.76
CA CYS A 172 -10.57 -18.51 4.07
C CYS A 172 -9.49 -17.41 4.05
N GLU A 173 -8.70 -17.33 2.98
CA GLU A 173 -7.72 -16.27 2.78
C GLU A 173 -8.41 -14.91 2.68
N ALA A 174 -9.47 -14.78 1.87
CA ALA A 174 -10.25 -13.55 1.77
C ALA A 174 -10.87 -13.13 3.11
N LEU A 175 -11.43 -14.09 3.87
CA LEU A 175 -11.98 -13.82 5.20
C LEU A 175 -10.88 -13.37 6.18
N LEU A 176 -9.72 -14.00 6.15
CA LEU A 176 -8.58 -13.62 6.99
C LEU A 176 -8.13 -12.20 6.66
N THR A 177 -8.02 -11.83 5.38
CA THR A 177 -7.71 -10.47 4.95
C THR A 177 -8.72 -9.46 5.49
N VAL A 178 -10.02 -9.72 5.35
CA VAL A 178 -11.07 -8.82 5.87
C VAL A 178 -10.96 -8.67 7.39
N LEU A 179 -10.72 -9.75 8.13
CA LEU A 179 -10.53 -9.71 9.57
C LEU A 179 -9.27 -8.92 9.97
N THR A 180 -8.16 -9.09 9.25
CA THR A 180 -6.92 -8.34 9.48
C THR A 180 -7.12 -6.85 9.25
N VAL A 181 -7.79 -6.47 8.16
CA VAL A 181 -8.11 -5.05 7.88
C VAL A 181 -9.04 -4.49 8.96
N ALA A 182 -10.12 -5.20 9.32
CA ALA A 182 -11.07 -4.73 10.32
C ALA A 182 -10.43 -4.55 11.70
N ALA A 183 -9.60 -5.50 12.13
CA ALA A 183 -8.86 -5.43 13.38
C ALA A 183 -7.85 -4.28 13.38
N GLY A 184 -7.06 -4.13 12.30
CA GLY A 184 -6.14 -3.01 12.13
C GLY A 184 -6.86 -1.66 12.19
N SER A 185 -7.98 -1.53 11.49
CA SER A 185 -8.80 -0.32 11.45
C SER A 185 -9.27 0.09 12.84
N TYR A 186 -9.71 -0.89 13.65
CA TYR A 186 -10.11 -0.63 15.03
C TYR A 186 -8.95 -0.16 15.92
N VAL A 187 -7.77 -0.78 15.76
CA VAL A 187 -6.56 -0.39 16.51
C VAL A 187 -6.14 1.04 16.15
N PHE A 188 -6.05 1.38 14.86
CA PHE A 188 -5.66 2.72 14.42
C PHE A 188 -6.71 3.79 14.77
N HIS A 189 -7.99 3.46 14.67
CA HIS A 189 -9.08 4.34 15.13
C HIS A 189 -8.88 4.76 16.60
N ARG A 190 -8.54 3.80 17.47
CA ARG A 190 -8.34 4.07 18.90
C ARG A 190 -7.02 4.79 19.20
N HIS A 191 -5.93 4.40 18.55
CA HIS A 191 -4.61 4.95 18.85
C HIS A 191 -4.36 6.31 18.23
N GLU A 192 -4.75 6.51 16.98
CA GLU A 192 -4.48 7.75 16.24
C GLU A 192 -5.66 8.76 16.31
N ASN A 193 -6.76 8.37 16.96
CA ASN A 193 -7.99 9.17 17.05
C ASN A 193 -8.57 9.57 15.68
N TRP A 194 -8.31 8.77 14.66
CA TRP A 194 -8.86 8.97 13.31
C TRP A 194 -10.31 8.51 13.24
N ARG A 195 -11.08 8.92 12.24
CA ARG A 195 -12.40 8.30 12.01
C ARG A 195 -12.19 6.86 11.57
N TYR A 196 -13.12 5.97 11.91
CA TYR A 196 -13.00 4.55 11.54
C TYR A 196 -12.80 4.36 10.03
N PHE A 197 -13.47 5.17 9.21
CA PHE A 197 -13.31 5.15 7.75
C PHE A 197 -11.88 5.50 7.31
N ASP A 198 -11.25 6.50 7.91
CA ASP A 198 -9.87 6.92 7.58
C ASP A 198 -8.87 5.83 7.98
N ALA A 199 -9.09 5.21 9.14
CA ALA A 199 -8.29 4.08 9.60
C ALA A 199 -8.46 2.84 8.69
N PHE A 200 -9.69 2.56 8.25
CA PHE A 200 -9.97 1.51 7.29
C PHE A 200 -9.29 1.75 5.94
N TYR A 201 -9.41 2.97 5.41
CA TYR A 201 -8.74 3.39 4.19
C TYR A 201 -7.23 3.22 4.30
N TYR A 202 -6.63 3.65 5.41
CA TYR A 202 -5.20 3.48 5.68
C TYR A 202 -4.79 2.00 5.71
N CYS A 203 -5.51 1.16 6.46
CA CYS A 203 -5.18 -0.27 6.55
C CYS A 203 -5.31 -0.99 5.21
N LEU A 204 -6.35 -0.67 4.42
CA LEU A 204 -6.57 -1.29 3.13
C LEU A 204 -5.48 -0.94 2.11
N LEU A 205 -4.99 0.30 2.11
CA LEU A 205 -3.90 0.72 1.22
C LEU A 205 -2.52 0.19 1.64
N THR A 206 -2.38 -0.22 2.90
CA THR A 206 -1.12 -0.70 3.45
C THR A 206 -0.91 -2.20 3.22
N LEU A 207 -2.00 -2.97 3.20
CA LEU A 207 -2.00 -4.43 3.15
C LEU A 207 -1.92 -4.96 1.71
#